data_AF-A0A971TKC9-F1
#
_entry.id   AF-A0A971TKC9-F1
#
_cell.length_a   1.000
_cell.length_b   1.000
_cell.length_c   1.000
_cell.angle_alpha   90.00
_cell.angle_beta   90.00
_cell.angle_gamma   90.00
#
_symmetry.space_group_name_H-M   'P 1'
#
loop_
_entity.id
_entity.type
_entity.pdbx_description
1 polymer ?
#
loop_
_entity_poly.entity_id
_entity_poly.type
_entity_poly.pdbx_seq_one_letter_code
_entity_poly.pdbx_strand_id
1 'polypeptide(L)'
;MAAVRVNITVEVEQKGNGLIIYTPVPIQLVYERKRWRAECQAPPICTEPTDNMEQAIIAGAQQVGAELQAAVIERPLIAGRITPDNIPLAMF
;
A
#
# COMPACT_ATOMS: atom_id res chain seq x y z
N MET A 1 27.98 -3.88 11.96
CA MET A 1 26.75 -3.40 12.64
C MET A 1 25.58 -4.19 12.07
N ALA A 2 24.64 -4.61 12.93
CA ALA A 2 23.41 -5.24 12.47
C ALA A 2 22.52 -4.21 11.75
N ALA A 3 21.72 -4.67 10.78
CA ALA A 3 20.74 -3.82 10.11
C ALA A 3 19.64 -3.38 11.10
N VAL A 4 19.29 -2.10 11.09
CA VAL A 4 18.14 -1.57 11.84
C VAL A 4 16.91 -1.65 10.96
N ARG A 5 15.80 -2.14 11.51
CA ARG A 5 14.53 -2.29 10.78
C ARG A 5 13.45 -1.49 11.49
N VAL A 6 12.70 -0.72 10.73
CA VAL A 6 11.57 0.08 11.22
C VAL A 6 10.35 -0.29 10.38
N ASN A 7 9.31 -0.81 11.03
CA ASN A 7 8.05 -1.10 10.35
C ASN A 7 7.16 0.14 10.40
N ILE A 8 6.67 0.57 9.25
CA ILE A 8 5.72 1.66 9.09
C ILE A 8 4.51 1.18 8.29
N THR A 9 3.39 1.88 8.41
CA THR A 9 2.23 1.67 7.53
C THR A 9 2.04 2.93 6.72
N VAL A 10 1.93 2.79 5.40
CA VAL A 10 1.57 3.90 4.51
C VAL A 10 0.16 3.67 3.99
N GLU A 11 -0.63 4.73 3.89
CA GLU A 11 -1.94 4.67 3.24
C GLU A 11 -1.78 5.07 1.78
N VAL A 12 -2.20 4.17 0.90
CA VAL A 12 -2.03 4.34 -0.55
C VAL A 12 -3.38 4.52 -1.20
N GLU A 13 -3.49 5.59 -1.97
CA GLU A 13 -4.66 5.91 -2.76
C GLU A 13 -4.70 5.06 -4.04
N GLN A 14 -5.74 4.26 -4.21
CA GLN A 14 -6.04 3.53 -5.44
C GLN A 14 -7.25 4.15 -6.13
N LYS A 15 -7.11 4.47 -7.42
CA LYS A 15 -8.19 5.02 -8.25
C LYS A 15 -8.64 3.98 -9.27
N GLY A 16 -9.90 3.59 -9.20
CA GLY A 16 -10.49 2.64 -10.16
C GLY A 16 -11.98 2.88 -10.32
N ASN A 17 -12.47 2.89 -11.57
CA ASN A 17 -13.90 2.90 -11.90
C ASN A 17 -14.75 3.95 -11.14
N GLY A 18 -14.19 5.15 -10.93
CA GLY A 18 -14.87 6.26 -10.26
C GLY A 18 -14.83 6.23 -8.73
N LEU A 19 -14.12 5.27 -8.12
CA LEU A 19 -13.92 5.17 -6.67
C LEU A 19 -12.46 5.42 -6.28
N ILE A 20 -12.29 5.97 -5.09
CA ILE A 20 -11.01 6.14 -4.40
C ILE A 20 -11.02 5.22 -3.19
N ILE A 21 -10.02 4.34 -3.09
CA ILE A 21 -9.83 3.43 -1.96
C ILE A 21 -8.47 3.72 -1.34
N TYR A 22 -8.45 3.97 -0.02
CA TYR A 22 -7.20 4.05 0.74
C TYR A 22 -6.87 2.68 1.29
N THR A 23 -5.74 2.12 0.85
CA THR A 23 -5.27 0.81 1.28
C THR A 23 -4.07 0.99 2.20
N PRO A 24 -4.14 0.54 3.46
CA PRO A 24 -2.98 0.53 4.34
C PRO A 24 -2.00 -0.57 3.90
N VAL A 25 -0.74 -0.21 3.71
CA VAL A 25 0.32 -1.13 3.33
C VAL A 25 1.46 -1.08 4.34
N PRO A 26 1.81 -2.22 4.97
CA PRO A 26 2.97 -2.29 5.84
C PRO A 26 4.25 -2.29 5.01
N ILE A 27 5.12 -1.31 5.25
CA ILE A 27 6.46 -1.19 4.64
C ILE A 27 7.50 -1.31 5.75
N GLN A 28 8.61 -1.97 5.45
CA GLN A 28 9.78 -2.03 6.31
C GLN A 28 10.88 -1.12 5.77
N LEU A 29 11.32 -0.15 6.57
CA LEU A 29 12.54 0.59 6.32
C LEU A 29 13.72 -0.18 6.89
N VAL A 30 14.74 -0.40 6.08
CA VAL A 30 15.97 -1.08 6.46
C VAL A 30 17.12 -0.08 6.39
N TYR A 31 17.79 0.13 7.51
CA TYR A 31 19.04 0.89 7.59
C TYR A 31 20.22 -0.07 7.68
N GLU A 32 21.03 -0.08 6.63
CA GLU A 32 22.20 -0.93 6.50
C GLU A 32 23.32 -0.18 5.78
N ARG A 33 24.57 -0.34 6.24
CA ARG A 33 25.76 0.33 5.64
C ARG A 33 25.58 1.85 5.48
N LYS A 34 24.96 2.49 6.46
CA LYS A 34 24.64 3.93 6.49
C LYS A 34 23.63 4.40 5.46
N ARG A 35 22.88 3.50 4.83
CA ARG A 35 21.84 3.82 3.86
C ARG A 35 20.50 3.22 4.26
N TRP A 36 19.45 3.93 3.89
CA TRP A 36 18.05 3.55 4.08
C TRP A 36 17.49 2.96 2.79
N ARG A 37 16.64 1.95 2.90
CA ARG A 37 15.81 1.47 1.80
C ARG A 37 14.45 1.04 2.33
N ALA A 38 13.43 1.07 1.49
CA ALA A 38 12.12 0.53 1.80
C ALA A 38 11.95 -0.84 1.15
N GLU A 39 11.39 -1.78 1.91
CA GLU A 39 11.03 -3.12 1.49
C GLU A 39 9.57 -3.39 1.84
N CYS A 40 8.84 -4.05 0.95
CA CYS A 40 7.48 -4.55 1.21
C CYS A 40 7.35 -5.92 0.57
N GLN A 41 6.58 -6.81 1.21
CA GLN A 41 6.33 -8.15 0.68
C GLN A 41 5.11 -8.18 -0.26
N ALA A 42 4.11 -7.32 0.00
CA ALA A 42 2.85 -7.29 -0.72
C ALA A 42 2.33 -5.83 -0.78
N PRO A 43 2.54 -5.12 -1.91
CA PRO A 43 3.22 -5.58 -3.13
C PRO A 43 4.74 -5.76 -2.91
N PRO A 44 5.39 -6.67 -3.67
CA PRO A 44 6.83 -6.90 -3.54
C PRO A 44 7.61 -5.70 -4.08
N ILE A 45 8.17 -4.90 -3.18
CA ILE A 45 9.03 -3.75 -3.53
C ILE A 45 10.33 -3.79 -2.76
N CYS A 46 11.39 -3.26 -3.39
CA CYS A 46 12.67 -3.00 -2.76
C CYS A 46 13.27 -1.77 -3.43
N THR A 47 13.32 -0.65 -2.71
CA THR A 47 13.84 0.60 -3.27
C THR A 47 15.36 0.59 -3.33
N GLU A 48 15.92 1.49 -4.15
CA GLU A 48 17.34 1.78 -4.10
C GLU A 48 17.76 2.36 -2.73
N PRO A 49 18.98 2.07 -2.24
CA PRO A 49 19.47 2.64 -0.99
C PRO A 49 19.73 4.15 -1.08
N THR A 50 19.12 4.93 -0.18
CA THR A 50 19.25 6.39 -0.06
C THR A 50 19.99 6.77 1.22
N ASP A 51 20.51 8.00 1.28
CA ASP A 51 21.20 8.48 2.48
C ASP A 51 20.21 9.04 3.54
N ASN A 52 18.99 9.43 3.13
CA ASN A 52 17.94 9.95 4.01
C ASN A 52 16.78 8.94 4.16
N MET A 53 16.31 8.76 5.40
CA MET A 53 15.12 7.97 5.75
C MET A 53 13.86 8.48 5.05
N GLU A 54 13.65 9.80 4.98
CA GLU A 54 12.47 10.40 4.33
C GLU A 54 12.41 10.05 2.85
N GLN A 55 13.56 10.06 2.17
CA GLN A 55 13.64 9.65 0.77
C GLN A 55 13.28 8.18 0.58
N ALA A 56 13.72 7.29 1.50
CA ALA A 56 13.34 5.89 1.46
C ALA A 56 11.82 5.70 1.69
N ILE A 57 11.22 6.50 2.58
CA ILE A 57 9.76 6.49 2.80
C ILE A 57 9.02 6.92 1.54
N ILE A 58 9.41 8.05 0.94
CA ILE A 58 8.78 8.58 -0.28
C ILE A 58 8.90 7.59 -1.43
N ALA A 59 10.11 7.05 -1.66
CA ALA A 59 10.36 6.06 -2.70
C ALA A 59 9.54 4.78 -2.47
N GLY A 60 9.46 4.31 -1.22
CA GLY A 60 8.67 3.14 -0.85
C GLY A 60 7.18 3.35 -1.10
N ALA A 61 6.63 4.48 -0.65
CA ALA A 61 5.23 4.82 -0.85
C ALA A 61 4.88 4.96 -2.35
N GLN A 62 5.76 5.59 -3.14
CA GLN A 62 5.59 5.73 -4.59
C GLN A 62 5.59 4.39 -5.31
N GLN A 63 6.56 3.51 -5.02
CA GLN A 63 6.63 2.18 -5.64
C GLN A 63 5.44 1.31 -5.26
N VAL A 64 5.08 1.26 -3.96
CA VAL A 64 3.88 0.54 -3.51
C VAL A 64 2.63 1.09 -4.21
N GLY A 65 2.51 2.41 -4.33
CA GLY A 65 1.42 3.06 -5.06
C GLY A 65 1.33 2.62 -6.51
N ALA A 66 2.47 2.61 -7.22
CA ALA A 66 2.53 2.18 -8.61
C ALA A 66 2.11 0.70 -8.77
N GLU A 67 2.62 -0.19 -7.92
CA GLU A 67 2.30 -1.62 -7.95
C GLU A 67 0.81 -1.88 -7.66
N LEU A 68 0.26 -1.24 -6.63
CA LEU A 68 -1.15 -1.39 -6.29
C LEU A 68 -2.06 -0.81 -7.38
N GLN A 69 -1.70 0.33 -7.96
CA GLN A 69 -2.46 0.93 -9.06
C GLN A 69 -2.39 0.06 -10.33
N ALA A 70 -1.24 -0.55 -10.63
CA ALA A 70 -1.09 -1.51 -11.73
C ALA A 70 -1.99 -2.74 -11.52
N ALA A 71 -2.05 -3.27 -10.29
CA ALA A 71 -2.94 -4.38 -9.96
C ALA A 71 -4.43 -4.04 -10.19
N VAL A 72 -4.85 -2.80 -9.91
CA VAL A 72 -6.22 -2.32 -10.19
C VAL A 72 -6.49 -2.24 -11.70
N ILE A 73 -5.50 -1.84 -12.51
CA ILE A 73 -5.64 -1.76 -13.97
C ILE A 73 -5.74 -3.16 -14.59
N GLU A 74 -4.88 -4.08 -14.18
CA GLU A 74 -4.85 -5.46 -14.72
C GLU A 74 -6.02 -6.31 -14.24
N ARG A 75 -6.48 -6.08 -13.01
CA ARG A 75 -7.61 -6.78 -12.40
C ARG A 75 -8.51 -5.74 -11.75
N PRO A 76 -9.41 -5.10 -12.52
CA PRO A 76 -10.37 -4.16 -11.96
C PRO A 76 -11.34 -4.91 -11.04
N LEU A 77 -10.94 -5.08 -9.79
CA LEU A 77 -11.78 -5.62 -8.73
C LEU A 77 -12.64 -4.48 -8.20
N ILE A 78 -13.81 -4.26 -8.81
CA ILE A 78 -14.91 -3.66 -8.05
C ILE A 78 -15.54 -4.80 -7.24
N ALA A 79 -14.95 -5.13 -6.09
CA ALA A 79 -15.62 -5.99 -5.12
C ALA A 79 -16.61 -5.17 -4.28
N GLY A 80 -17.57 -4.52 -4.95
CA GLY A 80 -18.73 -3.94 -4.30
C GLY A 80 -19.74 -5.06 -4.04
N ARG A 81 -19.72 -5.67 -2.85
CA ARG A 81 -20.80 -6.55 -2.39
C ARG A 81 -21.62 -5.83 -1.33
N ILE A 82 -22.61 -5.05 -1.77
CA ILE A 82 -23.72 -4.64 -0.91
C ILE A 82 -24.73 -5.81 -0.94
N THR A 83 -24.75 -6.62 0.11
CA THR A 83 -25.83 -7.58 0.36
C THR A 83 -26.75 -6.94 1.40
N PRO A 84 -28.08 -6.92 1.18
CA PRO A 84 -28.99 -5.97 1.84
C PRO A 84 -29.18 -6.29 3.33
N ASP A 85 -29.30 -5.25 4.15
CA ASP A 85 -29.89 -5.41 5.47
C ASP A 85 -31.37 -5.74 5.28
N ASN A 86 -31.75 -6.84 5.93
CA ASN A 86 -33.09 -7.42 6.02
C ASN A 86 -34.18 -6.32 6.10
N ILE A 87 -34.89 -6.05 5.01
CA ILE A 87 -36.10 -5.20 5.05
C ILE A 87 -37.15 -6.03 5.79
N PRO A 88 -37.64 -5.62 6.97
CA PRO A 88 -38.69 -6.37 7.65
C PRO A 88 -39.92 -6.46 6.75
N LEU A 89 -40.50 -7.65 6.62
CA LEU A 89 -41.74 -7.93 5.87
C LEU A 89 -42.96 -7.07 6.26
N ALA A 90 -42.83 -6.22 7.28
CA ALA A 90 -43.88 -5.35 7.81
C ALA A 90 -43.98 -3.96 7.14
N MET A 91 -43.33 -3.74 5.99
CA MET A 91 -43.44 -2.49 5.22
C MET A 91 -44.34 -2.61 3.97
N PHE A 92 -45.37 -3.47 4.02
CA PHE A 92 -46.57 -3.36 3.19
C PHE A 92 -47.81 -3.30 4.09
#